data_AF-A0A183EJD1-F1
#
_entry.id   AF-A0A183EJD1-F1
#
_cell.length_a   1.000
_cell.length_b   1.000
_cell.length_c   1.000
_cell.angle_alpha   90.00
_cell.angle_beta   90.00
_cell.angle_gamma   90.00
#
_symmetry.space_group_name_H-M   'P 1'
#
loop_
_entity.id
_entity.type
_entity.pdbx_description
1 polymer ?
#
loop_
_entity_poly.entity_id
_entity_poly.type
_entity_poly.pdbx_seq_one_letter_code
_entity_poly.pdbx_strand_id
1 'polypeptide(L)'
;MALIWIGNIRSESPRITPNLLRFAVPTTLLSFKLLPVIFTDCSLKAFQELKNGFVDEAKRTKKEQLLLTAAVAAGKDKIDGGYDVPSLAKNFDLLFLMSYDLHGSWDRNVDMHAKLYATKGETSGVGIYNTQYAANYWAQKGMPKNKIIIGIPTYGQGWTLANPSQTAIGSPAIRASAASSTNPEGGTAAYWEARDSICDYIKSGGNETVNREGVGAYMAKGNQWYGYDNPETVRIKV
;
A
#
# COMPACT_ATOMS: atom_id res chain seq x y z
N MET A 1 -10.90 1.95 -3.15
CA MET A 1 -11.07 3.42 -3.04
C MET A 1 -10.67 3.86 -1.63
N ALA A 2 -9.56 4.56 -1.48
CA ALA A 2 -9.15 5.23 -0.23
C ALA A 2 -8.55 6.59 -0.63
N LEU A 3 -9.42 7.61 -0.60
CA LEU A 3 -9.05 9.00 -0.75
C LEU A 3 -8.46 9.50 0.58
N ILE A 4 -7.27 10.08 0.52
CA ILE A 4 -6.93 11.19 1.41
C ILE A 4 -6.76 12.40 0.50
N TRP A 5 -7.72 13.30 0.63
CA TRP A 5 -7.85 14.57 -0.07
C TRP A 5 -6.82 15.55 0.48
N ILE A 6 -5.90 16.02 -0.37
CA ILE A 6 -5.16 17.26 -0.13
C ILE A 6 -5.81 18.27 -1.07
N GLY A 7 -6.65 19.13 -0.50
CA GLY A 7 -7.34 20.19 -1.25
C GLY A 7 -6.36 21.06 -2.02
N ASN A 8 -6.81 21.52 -3.20
CA ASN A 8 -6.09 22.44 -4.09
C ASN A 8 -5.42 23.59 -3.33
N ILE A 9 -4.09 23.65 -3.36
CA ILE A 9 -3.34 24.86 -3.03
C ILE A 9 -3.35 25.74 -4.29
N ARG A 10 -4.30 26.68 -4.37
CA ARG A 10 -4.15 27.85 -5.25
C ARG A 10 -3.08 28.75 -4.65
N SER A 11 -2.16 29.18 -5.51
CA SER A 11 -1.01 30.02 -5.20
C SER A 11 -1.44 31.43 -4.79
N GLU A 12 -1.41 31.73 -3.49
CA GLU A 12 -1.15 33.09 -2.97
C GLU A 12 -0.33 32.97 -1.67
N SER A 13 0.81 33.67 -1.64
CA SER A 13 1.79 33.77 -0.54
C SER A 13 1.50 35.03 0.30
N PRO A 14 2.05 35.23 1.52
CA PRO A 14 2.29 34.32 2.63
C PRO A 14 1.70 34.93 3.93
N ARG A 15 0.67 34.32 4.51
CA ARG A 15 0.30 34.56 5.92
C ARG A 15 -0.13 33.24 6.53
N ILE A 16 0.78 32.63 7.29
CA ILE A 16 0.45 31.53 8.19
C ILE A 16 -0.39 32.15 9.31
N THR A 17 -1.71 32.20 9.11
CA THR A 17 -2.68 32.43 10.18
C THR A 17 -3.16 31.08 10.73
N PRO A 18 -3.44 30.99 12.04
CA PRO A 18 -3.60 29.72 12.74
C PRO A 18 -5.03 29.21 12.57
N ASN A 19 -5.36 28.62 11.42
CA ASN A 19 -6.60 27.87 11.25
C ASN A 19 -6.30 26.55 10.52
N LEU A 20 -5.48 25.70 11.15
CA LEU A 20 -5.64 24.25 10.98
C LEU A 20 -7.01 23.91 11.57
N LEU A 21 -7.98 23.64 10.70
CA LEU A 21 -9.29 23.09 11.05
C LEU A 21 -9.07 21.94 12.04
N ARG A 22 -9.38 22.19 13.31
CA ARG A 22 -9.50 21.17 14.34
C ARG A 22 -10.75 20.34 14.03
N PHE A 23 -10.62 19.39 13.11
CA PHE A 23 -11.28 18.13 13.36
C PHE A 23 -10.59 17.52 14.58
N ALA A 24 -11.37 17.15 15.59
CA ALA A 24 -10.86 16.43 16.75
C ALA A 24 -10.39 15.05 16.29
N VAL A 25 -9.20 14.99 15.70
CA VAL A 25 -8.47 13.74 15.50
C VAL A 25 -7.64 13.56 16.76
N PRO A 26 -7.92 12.57 17.62
CA PRO A 26 -7.17 12.35 18.83
C PRO A 26 -5.86 11.63 18.49
N THR A 27 -5.01 12.17 17.62
CA THR A 27 -3.81 11.45 17.21
C THR A 27 -2.69 12.39 16.79
N THR A 28 -1.54 12.18 17.40
CA THR A 28 -0.19 12.69 17.14
C THR A 28 0.32 12.43 15.72
N LEU A 29 -0.53 12.25 14.72
CA LEU A 29 -0.16 11.73 13.41
C LEU A 29 -0.78 12.56 12.28
N LEU A 30 0.06 13.10 11.40
CA LEU A 30 -0.33 13.57 10.08
C LEU A 30 0.31 12.68 9.01
N SER A 31 -0.49 12.14 8.10
CA SER A 31 -0.03 11.21 7.05
C SER A 31 -0.36 11.75 5.67
N PHE A 32 0.65 11.75 4.79
CA PHE A 32 0.52 12.13 3.38
C PHE A 32 0.57 10.90 2.49
N LYS A 33 -0.35 10.76 1.53
CA LYS A 33 -0.17 9.80 0.44
C LYS A 33 0.75 10.42 -0.61
N LEU A 34 2.01 10.00 -0.64
CA LEU A 34 2.96 10.46 -1.63
C LEU A 34 2.85 9.58 -2.86
N LEU A 35 2.00 10.01 -3.80
CA LEU A 35 2.00 9.43 -5.14
C LEU A 35 3.39 9.61 -5.77
N PRO A 36 3.84 8.66 -6.62
CA PRO A 36 5.11 8.76 -7.32
C PRO A 36 5.01 9.82 -8.42
N VAL A 37 5.03 11.07 -8.00
CA VAL A 37 5.19 12.27 -8.83
C VAL A 37 6.58 12.79 -8.51
N ILE A 38 7.28 13.30 -9.53
CA ILE A 38 8.65 13.83 -9.36
C ILE A 38 8.67 14.76 -8.16
N PHE A 39 9.41 14.38 -7.12
CA PHE A 39 9.66 15.24 -5.98
C PHE A 39 10.41 16.48 -6.46
N THR A 40 9.71 17.61 -6.49
CA THR A 40 10.30 18.89 -6.85
C THR A 40 10.86 19.57 -5.61
N ASP A 41 11.77 20.53 -5.79
CA ASP A 41 12.30 21.38 -4.71
C ASP A 41 11.18 22.03 -3.87
N CYS A 42 10.04 22.36 -4.50
CA CYS A 42 8.86 22.92 -3.83
C CYS A 42 8.26 21.96 -2.80
N SER A 43 8.13 20.67 -3.14
CA SER A 43 7.59 19.66 -2.24
C SER A 43 8.50 19.46 -1.03
N LEU A 44 9.82 19.39 -1.27
CA LEU A 44 10.79 19.23 -0.19
C LEU A 44 10.76 20.39 0.80
N LYS A 45 10.71 21.63 0.29
CA LYS A 45 10.60 22.82 1.13
C LYS A 45 9.32 22.81 1.97
N ALA A 46 8.19 22.41 1.39
CA ALA A 46 6.93 22.29 2.12
C ALA A 46 7.02 21.28 3.28
N PHE A 47 7.68 20.13 3.08
CA PHE A 47 7.85 19.14 4.17
C PHE A 47 8.78 19.63 5.27
N GLN A 48 9.84 20.35 4.92
CA GLN A 48 10.74 20.98 5.90
C GLN A 48 10.00 22.04 6.73
N GLU A 49 9.24 22.92 6.09
CA GLU A 49 8.44 23.95 6.78
C GLU A 49 7.39 23.32 7.70
N LEU A 50 6.73 22.24 7.25
CA LEU A 50 5.76 21.51 8.05
C LEU A 50 6.40 20.85 9.28
N LYS A 51 7.55 20.19 9.11
CA LYS A 51 8.29 19.57 10.21
C LYS A 51 8.74 20.62 11.24
N ASN A 52 9.24 21.77 10.79
CA ASN A 52 9.62 22.88 11.65
C ASN A 52 8.40 23.45 12.41
N GLY A 53 7.27 23.62 11.71
CA GLY A 53 6.02 24.05 12.32
C GLY A 53 5.55 23.12 13.45
N PHE A 54 5.72 21.80 13.28
CA PHE A 54 5.40 20.82 14.34
C PHE A 54 6.33 20.95 15.54
N VAL A 55 7.64 21.15 15.31
CA VAL A 55 8.60 21.38 16.39
C VAL A 55 8.25 22.66 17.18
N ASP A 56 7.92 23.73 16.47
CA ASP A 56 7.61 25.03 17.10
C ASP A 56 6.27 25.00 17.85
N GLU A 57 5.27 24.31 17.31
CA GLU A 57 3.99 24.09 18.00
C GLU A 57 4.20 23.35 19.32
N ALA A 58 4.95 22.25 19.30
CA ALA A 58 5.23 21.45 20.50
C ALA A 58 5.97 22.26 21.57
N LYS A 59 6.97 23.05 21.16
CA LYS A 59 7.71 23.96 22.08
C LYS A 59 6.80 25.01 22.71
N ARG A 60 5.88 25.57 21.93
CA ARG A 60 4.95 26.63 22.34
C ARG A 60 3.83 26.10 23.23
N THR A 61 3.27 24.93 22.94
CA THR A 61 2.12 24.37 23.66
C THR A 61 2.50 23.41 24.79
N LYS A 62 3.78 22.99 24.85
CA LYS A 62 4.28 21.96 25.78
C LYS A 62 3.55 20.62 25.63
N LYS A 63 2.97 20.37 24.46
CA LYS A 63 2.37 19.10 24.09
C LYS A 63 3.37 18.24 23.33
N GLU A 64 3.05 16.96 23.20
CA GLU A 64 3.79 16.05 22.34
C GLU A 64 3.78 16.55 20.89
N GLN A 65 4.93 16.44 20.22
CA GLN A 65 5.08 16.85 18.84
C GLN A 65 4.27 15.94 17.91
N LEU A 66 3.61 16.53 16.91
CA LEU A 66 2.96 15.79 15.83
C LEU A 66 3.99 15.05 14.95
N LEU A 67 3.64 13.83 14.55
CA LEU A 67 4.43 12.99 13.66
C LEU A 67 4.20 13.34 12.18
N LEU A 68 5.33 13.59 11.54
CA LEU A 68 5.65 13.62 10.12
C LEU A 68 5.51 12.27 9.40
N THR A 69 4.40 11.85 8.79
CA THR A 69 4.37 10.52 8.11
C THR A 69 3.92 10.53 6.65
N ALA A 70 4.34 9.50 5.90
CA ALA A 70 3.96 9.33 4.51
C ALA A 70 3.66 7.88 4.14
N ALA A 71 2.65 7.65 3.30
CA ALA A 71 2.45 6.41 2.57
C ALA A 71 3.15 6.47 1.21
N VAL A 72 3.97 5.47 0.87
CA VAL A 72 4.84 5.49 -0.32
C VAL A 72 4.78 4.19 -1.12
N ALA A 73 5.18 4.24 -2.39
CA ALA A 73 5.16 3.10 -3.29
C ALA A 73 6.21 2.02 -2.96
N ALA A 74 5.91 0.78 -3.33
CA ALA A 74 6.81 -0.37 -3.19
C ALA A 74 7.55 -0.74 -4.50
N GLY A 75 7.07 -0.28 -5.66
CA GLY A 75 7.68 -0.58 -6.96
C GLY A 75 8.99 0.18 -7.19
N LYS A 76 10.03 -0.53 -7.65
CA LYS A 76 11.37 0.05 -7.88
C LYS A 76 11.35 1.26 -8.82
N ASP A 77 10.61 1.15 -9.93
CA ASP A 77 10.44 2.22 -10.92
C ASP A 77 9.83 3.47 -10.30
N LYS A 78 8.84 3.29 -9.40
CA LYS A 78 8.21 4.38 -8.66
C LYS A 78 9.15 4.98 -7.65
N ILE A 79 9.92 4.16 -6.94
CA ILE A 79 10.90 4.60 -5.94
C ILE A 79 11.96 5.48 -6.62
N ASP A 80 12.54 5.02 -7.73
CA ASP A 80 13.59 5.76 -8.44
C ASP A 80 13.08 7.02 -9.15
N GLY A 81 11.90 6.97 -9.76
CA GLY A 81 11.36 8.11 -10.50
C GLY A 81 10.66 9.16 -9.64
N GLY A 82 10.27 8.80 -8.42
CA GLY A 82 9.35 9.61 -7.61
C GLY A 82 9.93 10.19 -6.32
N TYR A 83 11.00 9.64 -5.75
CA TYR A 83 11.36 9.95 -4.36
C TYR A 83 12.84 10.29 -4.16
N ASP A 84 13.10 11.44 -3.53
CA ASP A 84 14.37 11.72 -2.87
C ASP A 84 14.39 11.08 -1.48
N VAL A 85 14.78 9.80 -1.44
CA VAL A 85 14.76 8.98 -0.21
C VAL A 85 15.61 9.57 0.92
N PRO A 86 16.86 10.03 0.71
CA PRO A 86 17.63 10.70 1.76
C PRO A 86 16.95 11.95 2.33
N SER A 87 16.31 12.77 1.49
CA SER A 87 15.58 13.95 1.97
C SER A 87 14.32 13.57 2.74
N LEU A 88 13.60 12.54 2.31
CA LEU A 88 12.46 11.99 3.07
C LEU A 88 12.90 11.47 4.44
N ALA A 89 14.01 10.74 4.51
CA ALA A 89 14.54 10.18 5.75
C ALA A 89 14.84 11.24 6.81
N LYS A 90 15.21 12.46 6.39
CA LYS A 90 15.48 13.60 7.28
C LYS A 90 14.21 14.23 7.83
N ASN A 91 13.14 14.32 7.02
CA ASN A 91 11.96 15.11 7.36
C ASN A 91 10.81 14.28 7.97
N PHE A 92 10.66 13.03 7.53
CA PHE A 92 9.58 12.15 7.96
C PHE A 92 10.01 11.29 9.15
N ASP A 93 9.10 11.13 10.11
CA ASP A 93 9.25 10.29 11.29
C ASP A 93 9.02 8.82 10.94
N LEU A 94 7.95 8.52 10.18
CA LEU A 94 7.61 7.16 9.72
C LEU A 94 7.17 7.18 8.25
N LEU A 95 7.45 6.07 7.59
CA LEU A 95 7.09 5.79 6.21
C LEU A 95 6.29 4.49 6.15
N PHE A 96 5.02 4.60 5.77
CA PHE A 96 4.13 3.48 5.55
C PHE A 96 4.32 2.95 4.13
N LEU A 97 5.03 1.84 4.01
CA LEU A 97 5.27 1.20 2.73
C LEU A 97 3.99 0.54 2.23
N MET A 98 3.47 0.99 1.10
CA MET A 98 2.32 0.37 0.43
C MET A 98 2.78 -0.90 -0.30
N SER A 99 3.17 -1.93 0.47
CA SER A 99 3.64 -3.24 0.01
C SER A 99 2.49 -4.18 -0.40
N TYR A 100 1.51 -3.61 -1.08
CA TYR A 100 0.30 -4.25 -1.59
C TYR A 100 -0.06 -3.60 -2.94
N ASP A 101 -1.01 -4.18 -3.67
CA ASP A 101 -1.30 -3.81 -5.07
C ASP A 101 -0.09 -4.01 -5.99
N LEU A 102 0.72 -5.01 -5.65
CA LEU A 102 1.90 -5.43 -6.39
C LEU A 102 1.53 -6.17 -7.69
N HIS A 103 0.38 -6.84 -7.66
CA HIS A 103 -0.28 -7.47 -8.79
C HIS A 103 -1.77 -7.17 -8.72
N GLY A 104 -2.45 -7.12 -9.86
CA GLY A 104 -3.88 -6.87 -9.91
C GLY A 104 -4.47 -7.14 -11.27
N SER A 105 -5.75 -6.82 -11.46
CA SER A 105 -6.47 -7.13 -12.71
C SER A 105 -5.93 -6.45 -13.97
N TRP A 106 -4.96 -5.55 -13.84
CA TRP A 106 -4.18 -4.99 -14.94
C TRP A 106 -3.15 -5.98 -15.51
N ASP A 107 -2.79 -7.01 -14.76
CA ASP A 107 -1.96 -8.13 -15.21
C ASP A 107 -2.81 -9.17 -15.94
N ARG A 108 -2.21 -9.81 -16.95
CA ARG A 108 -2.87 -10.89 -17.73
C ARG A 108 -2.90 -12.24 -17.01
N ASN A 109 -2.14 -12.36 -15.93
CA ASN A 109 -1.96 -13.61 -15.20
C ASN A 109 -2.22 -13.35 -13.72
N VAL A 110 -2.80 -14.33 -13.03
CA VAL A 110 -3.14 -14.21 -11.60
C VAL A 110 -1.89 -14.32 -10.72
N ASP A 111 -1.81 -13.50 -9.67
CA ASP A 111 -0.74 -13.55 -8.67
C ASP A 111 -1.18 -12.90 -7.34
N MET A 112 -0.43 -13.12 -6.27
CA MET A 112 -0.66 -12.57 -4.94
C MET A 112 -0.18 -11.11 -4.86
N HIS A 113 -1.09 -10.18 -4.57
CA HIS A 113 -0.80 -8.74 -4.62
C HIS A 113 0.04 -8.16 -3.47
N ALA A 114 0.41 -8.97 -2.47
CA ALA A 114 1.10 -8.50 -1.27
C ALA A 114 2.06 -9.55 -0.68
N LYS A 115 2.60 -10.43 -1.51
CA LYS A 115 3.52 -11.49 -1.11
C LYS A 115 4.78 -10.95 -0.42
N LEU A 116 5.23 -11.65 0.63
CA LEU A 116 6.43 -11.27 1.39
C LEU A 116 7.70 -11.47 0.56
N TYR A 117 7.78 -12.60 -0.12
CA TYR A 117 8.93 -13.02 -0.92
C TYR A 117 8.55 -13.24 -2.38
N ALA A 118 9.57 -13.31 -3.24
CA ALA A 118 9.41 -13.64 -4.64
C ALA A 118 8.85 -15.06 -4.80
N THR A 119 7.96 -15.25 -5.77
CA THR A 119 7.49 -16.58 -6.19
C THR A 119 8.29 -17.07 -7.40
N LYS A 120 8.27 -18.39 -7.64
CA LYS A 120 8.97 -19.02 -8.78
C LYS A 120 8.62 -18.32 -10.10
N GLY A 121 9.62 -17.72 -10.74
CA GLY A 121 9.49 -16.94 -11.98
C GLY A 121 9.83 -15.45 -11.84
N GLU A 122 9.89 -14.93 -10.63
CA GLU A 122 10.29 -13.54 -10.35
C GLU A 122 11.80 -13.44 -10.05
N THR A 123 12.65 -13.52 -11.06
CA THR A 123 14.10 -13.73 -10.83
C THR A 123 14.99 -12.49 -10.92
N SER A 124 14.57 -11.34 -11.47
CA SER A 124 15.37 -10.08 -11.40
C SER A 124 14.70 -8.84 -12.03
N GLY A 125 15.00 -7.64 -11.49
CA GLY A 125 14.83 -6.35 -12.20
C GLY A 125 13.58 -5.53 -11.82
N VAL A 126 13.00 -4.83 -12.82
CA VAL A 126 11.83 -3.93 -12.70
C VAL A 126 10.52 -4.70 -12.38
N GLY A 127 10.55 -6.04 -12.44
CA GLY A 127 9.42 -6.92 -12.16
C GLY A 127 9.51 -7.68 -10.83
N ILE A 128 10.30 -7.21 -9.85
CA ILE A 128 10.31 -7.81 -8.50
C ILE A 128 9.25 -7.09 -7.65
N TYR A 129 8.11 -7.74 -7.46
CA TYR A 129 6.97 -7.16 -6.75
C TYR A 129 6.65 -7.98 -5.48
N ASN A 130 7.52 -7.83 -4.46
CA ASN A 130 7.31 -8.39 -3.12
C ASN A 130 7.75 -7.43 -2.01
N THR A 131 7.20 -7.63 -0.81
CA THR A 131 7.41 -6.77 0.36
C THR A 131 8.88 -6.72 0.81
N GLN A 132 9.57 -7.87 0.87
CA GLN A 132 10.96 -7.93 1.32
C GLN A 132 11.87 -7.08 0.43
N TYR A 133 11.73 -7.24 -0.89
CA TYR A 133 12.50 -6.49 -1.86
C TYR A 133 12.24 -4.99 -1.72
N ALA A 134 10.98 -4.57 -1.70
CA ALA A 134 10.61 -3.16 -1.59
C ALA A 134 11.17 -2.50 -0.32
N ALA A 135 11.03 -3.16 0.84
CA ALA A 135 11.54 -2.64 2.11
C ALA A 135 13.07 -2.53 2.12
N ASN A 136 13.76 -3.56 1.61
CA ASN A 136 15.21 -3.54 1.48
C ASN A 136 15.69 -2.47 0.49
N TYR A 137 14.93 -2.22 -0.58
CA TYR A 137 15.27 -1.21 -1.57
C TYR A 137 15.15 0.21 -1.00
N TRP A 138 14.07 0.50 -0.26
CA TRP A 138 13.95 1.76 0.49
C TRP A 138 15.13 1.96 1.47
N ALA A 139 15.51 0.90 2.18
CA ALA A 139 16.66 0.95 3.08
C ALA A 139 17.97 1.21 2.33
N GLN A 140 18.19 0.54 1.20
CA GLN A 140 19.37 0.72 0.35
C GLN A 140 19.46 2.16 -0.20
N LYS A 141 18.32 2.79 -0.48
CA LYS A 141 18.24 4.19 -0.96
C LYS A 141 18.43 5.23 0.15
N GLY A 142 18.59 4.81 1.41
CA GLY A 142 18.94 5.68 2.54
C GLY A 142 17.84 5.89 3.57
N MET A 143 16.71 5.18 3.50
CA MET A 143 15.69 5.23 4.55
C MET A 143 16.11 4.35 5.75
N PRO A 144 16.19 4.88 6.98
CA PRO A 144 16.46 4.05 8.15
C PRO A 144 15.40 2.96 8.33
N LYS A 145 15.84 1.71 8.56
CA LYS A 145 14.93 0.54 8.66
C LYS A 145 13.85 0.72 9.73
N ASN A 146 14.18 1.34 10.85
CA ASN A 146 13.24 1.61 11.95
C ASN A 146 12.16 2.66 11.63
N LYS A 147 12.28 3.37 10.50
CA LYS A 147 11.24 4.29 10.01
C LYS A 147 10.31 3.64 8.97
N ILE A 148 10.63 2.45 8.48
CA ILE A 148 9.84 1.74 7.45
C ILE A 148 8.79 0.88 8.15
N ILE A 149 7.52 1.21 7.97
CA ILE A 149 6.37 0.45 8.46
C ILE A 149 5.79 -0.35 7.31
N ILE A 150 5.75 -1.67 7.45
CA ILE A 150 5.26 -2.59 6.42
C ILE A 150 3.72 -2.56 6.38
N GLY A 151 3.17 -2.37 5.19
CA GLY A 151 1.73 -2.41 4.96
C GLY A 151 1.21 -3.83 4.82
N ILE A 152 0.15 -4.17 5.57
CA ILE A 152 -0.56 -5.44 5.49
C ILE A 152 -1.98 -5.18 4.99
N PRO A 153 -2.36 -5.64 3.78
CA PRO A 153 -3.70 -5.42 3.27
C PRO A 153 -4.69 -6.36 3.93
N THR A 154 -5.90 -5.87 4.18
CA THR A 154 -7.04 -6.67 4.66
C THR A 154 -8.04 -6.96 3.53
N TYR A 155 -7.65 -6.71 2.29
CA TYR A 155 -8.41 -7.00 1.07
C TYR A 155 -7.55 -7.84 0.13
N GLY A 156 -8.13 -8.33 -0.96
CA GLY A 156 -7.41 -8.98 -2.04
C GLY A 156 -7.67 -8.34 -3.39
N GLN A 157 -6.76 -8.61 -4.33
CA GLN A 157 -6.94 -8.32 -5.75
C GLN A 157 -7.52 -9.55 -6.44
N GLY A 158 -8.38 -9.33 -7.44
CA GLY A 158 -9.25 -10.34 -7.99
C GLY A 158 -9.28 -10.36 -9.52
N TRP A 159 -9.39 -11.58 -10.06
CA TRP A 159 -9.45 -11.86 -11.49
C TRP A 159 -10.59 -12.82 -11.82
N THR A 160 -11.03 -12.75 -13.07
CA THR A 160 -11.78 -13.82 -13.72
C THR A 160 -10.81 -14.65 -14.56
N LEU A 161 -10.59 -15.92 -14.20
CA LEU A 161 -9.75 -16.89 -14.89
C LEU A 161 -10.25 -17.16 -16.31
N ALA A 162 -9.32 -17.36 -17.25
CA ALA A 162 -9.63 -17.81 -18.60
C ALA A 162 -10.15 -19.26 -18.61
N ASN A 163 -9.57 -20.11 -17.75
CA ASN A 163 -9.97 -21.49 -17.56
C ASN A 163 -10.15 -21.77 -16.05
N PRO A 164 -11.37 -22.10 -15.57
CA PRO A 164 -11.63 -22.40 -14.15
C PRO A 164 -10.77 -23.53 -13.56
N SER A 165 -10.27 -24.44 -14.40
CA SER A 165 -9.41 -25.55 -13.97
C SER A 165 -7.93 -25.14 -13.78
N GLN A 166 -7.54 -23.94 -14.22
CA GLN A 166 -6.18 -23.42 -14.08
C GLN A 166 -6.16 -22.34 -12.99
N THR A 167 -5.91 -22.75 -11.75
CA THR A 167 -6.01 -21.90 -10.56
C THR A 167 -4.66 -21.57 -9.91
N ALA A 168 -3.57 -22.10 -10.44
CA ALA A 168 -2.23 -21.84 -9.93
C ALA A 168 -1.79 -20.39 -10.23
N ILE A 169 -0.92 -19.84 -9.40
CA ILE A 169 -0.23 -18.56 -9.69
C ILE A 169 0.38 -18.62 -11.11
N GLY A 170 0.23 -17.52 -11.85
CA GLY A 170 0.63 -17.43 -13.25
C GLY A 170 -0.42 -17.93 -14.25
N SER A 171 -1.58 -18.42 -13.79
CA SER A 171 -2.65 -18.85 -14.71
C SER A 171 -3.28 -17.65 -15.43
N PRO A 172 -3.68 -17.80 -16.72
CA PRO A 172 -4.25 -16.70 -17.49
C PRO A 172 -5.60 -16.21 -16.95
N ALA A 173 -5.78 -14.89 -16.94
CA ALA A 173 -7.02 -14.21 -16.61
C ALA A 173 -7.52 -13.38 -17.81
N ILE A 174 -8.84 -13.20 -17.88
CA ILE A 174 -9.49 -12.46 -18.98
C ILE A 174 -9.95 -11.06 -18.59
N ARG A 175 -10.13 -10.79 -17.29
CA ARG A 175 -10.55 -9.50 -16.72
C ARG A 175 -10.46 -9.52 -15.20
N ALA A 176 -10.78 -8.38 -14.58
CA ALA A 176 -11.05 -8.27 -13.15
C ALA A 176 -12.08 -9.30 -12.65
N SER A 177 -12.03 -9.64 -11.37
CA SER A 177 -13.09 -10.41 -10.72
C SER A 177 -14.42 -9.65 -10.79
N ALA A 178 -15.51 -10.39 -10.59
CA ALA A 178 -16.83 -9.80 -10.46
C ALA A 178 -16.89 -8.76 -9.33
N ALA A 179 -17.92 -7.91 -9.38
CA ALA A 179 -18.21 -6.95 -8.33
C ALA A 179 -18.23 -7.63 -6.95
N SER A 180 -17.67 -6.94 -5.97
CA SER A 180 -17.82 -7.28 -4.56
C SER A 180 -18.66 -6.22 -3.86
N SER A 181 -19.12 -6.52 -2.66
CA SER A 181 -19.79 -5.56 -1.77
C SER A 181 -18.95 -4.30 -1.51
N THR A 182 -17.61 -4.43 -1.49
CA THR A 182 -16.67 -3.32 -1.31
C THR A 182 -16.21 -2.63 -2.59
N ASN A 183 -16.44 -3.25 -3.74
CA ASN A 183 -16.03 -2.70 -5.02
C ASN A 183 -17.04 -3.10 -6.11
N PRO A 184 -18.04 -2.25 -6.39
CA PRO A 184 -19.04 -2.48 -7.42
C PRO A 184 -18.47 -2.60 -8.84
N GLU A 185 -17.26 -2.09 -9.09
CA GLU A 185 -16.58 -2.20 -10.39
C GLU A 185 -15.85 -3.55 -10.55
N GLY A 186 -15.70 -4.31 -9.47
CA GLY A 186 -14.95 -5.57 -9.44
C GLY A 186 -13.44 -5.41 -9.34
N GLY A 187 -12.72 -6.52 -9.33
CA GLY A 187 -11.25 -6.55 -9.25
C GLY A 187 -10.66 -6.49 -7.84
N THR A 188 -11.45 -6.14 -6.82
CA THR A 188 -11.02 -6.25 -5.41
C THR A 188 -12.17 -6.71 -4.52
N ALA A 189 -11.84 -7.37 -3.42
CA ALA A 189 -12.80 -7.70 -2.36
C ALA A 189 -12.14 -7.59 -0.99
N ALA A 190 -12.86 -7.04 0.00
CA ALA A 190 -12.42 -7.11 1.39
C ALA A 190 -12.41 -8.54 1.92
N TYR A 191 -11.55 -8.81 2.91
CA TYR A 191 -11.49 -10.12 3.56
C TYR A 191 -12.75 -10.42 4.37
N TRP A 192 -13.31 -9.45 5.08
CA TRP A 192 -14.18 -9.67 6.25
C TRP A 192 -15.69 -9.47 6.03
N GLU A 193 -16.14 -8.97 4.88
CA GLU A 193 -17.56 -8.63 4.70
C GLU A 193 -18.48 -9.87 4.61
N ALA A 194 -19.78 -9.66 4.80
CA ALA A 194 -20.74 -10.77 4.92
C ALA A 194 -21.23 -11.34 3.59
N ARG A 195 -21.16 -10.57 2.49
CA ARG A 195 -21.55 -10.98 1.14
C ARG A 195 -20.49 -10.59 0.14
N ASP A 196 -20.23 -11.45 -0.84
CA ASP A 196 -19.32 -11.19 -1.96
C ASP A 196 -17.89 -10.80 -1.52
N SER A 197 -17.51 -11.21 -0.31
CA SER A 197 -16.19 -11.00 0.29
C SER A 197 -15.34 -12.26 0.17
N ILE A 198 -14.02 -12.14 0.37
CA ILE A 198 -13.14 -13.32 0.32
C ILE A 198 -13.58 -14.37 1.35
N CYS A 199 -13.91 -13.98 2.59
CA CYS A 199 -14.44 -14.92 3.60
C CYS A 199 -15.75 -15.59 3.17
N ASP A 200 -16.67 -14.86 2.53
CA ASP A 200 -17.95 -15.42 2.05
C ASP A 200 -17.71 -16.44 0.93
N TYR A 201 -16.83 -16.12 -0.02
CA TYR A 201 -16.41 -17.04 -1.07
C TYR A 201 -15.79 -18.32 -0.50
N ILE A 202 -14.92 -18.23 0.51
CA ILE A 202 -14.36 -19.40 1.20
C ILE A 202 -15.46 -20.23 1.88
N LYS A 203 -16.32 -19.59 2.68
CA LYS A 203 -17.42 -20.28 3.40
C LYS A 203 -18.39 -20.99 2.46
N SER A 204 -18.55 -20.47 1.25
CA SER A 204 -19.44 -21.00 0.23
C SER A 204 -18.75 -21.96 -0.75
N GLY A 205 -17.59 -22.52 -0.38
CA GLY A 205 -16.91 -23.60 -1.11
C GLY A 205 -15.75 -23.18 -2.00
N GLY A 206 -15.22 -21.96 -1.84
CA GLY A 206 -13.98 -21.54 -2.49
C GLY A 206 -12.78 -22.33 -1.97
N ASN A 207 -11.88 -22.72 -2.88
CA ASN A 207 -10.68 -23.46 -2.54
C ASN A 207 -9.54 -22.49 -2.18
N GLU A 208 -9.17 -22.41 -0.91
CA GLU A 208 -8.02 -21.61 -0.44
C GLU A 208 -6.71 -22.38 -0.62
N THR A 209 -5.64 -21.68 -0.98
CA THR A 209 -4.28 -22.21 -1.00
C THR A 209 -3.33 -21.18 -0.39
N VAL A 210 -2.53 -21.64 0.58
CA VAL A 210 -1.44 -20.85 1.16
C VAL A 210 -0.15 -21.15 0.40
N ASN A 211 0.42 -20.13 -0.24
CA ASN A 211 1.74 -20.23 -0.84
C ASN A 211 2.80 -19.89 0.22
N ARG A 212 3.52 -20.92 0.70
CA ARG A 212 4.55 -20.76 1.73
C ARG A 212 5.85 -20.14 1.22
N GLU A 213 6.14 -20.25 -0.08
CA GLU A 213 7.36 -19.69 -0.69
C GLU A 213 7.29 -18.15 -0.73
N GLY A 214 6.24 -17.60 -1.32
CA GLY A 214 5.99 -16.16 -1.38
C GLY A 214 5.37 -15.58 -0.09
N VAL A 215 4.85 -16.42 0.80
CA VAL A 215 4.07 -16.03 1.99
C VAL A 215 2.91 -15.11 1.62
N GLY A 216 1.88 -15.74 1.06
CA GLY A 216 0.58 -15.14 0.74
C GLY A 216 -0.45 -16.24 0.54
N ALA A 217 -1.72 -15.85 0.46
CA ALA A 217 -2.81 -16.77 0.22
C ALA A 217 -3.51 -16.39 -1.09
N TYR A 218 -4.16 -17.38 -1.70
CA TYR A 218 -5.11 -17.13 -2.76
C TYR A 218 -6.25 -18.12 -2.67
N MET A 219 -7.35 -17.80 -3.33
CA MET A 219 -8.48 -18.71 -3.44
C MET A 219 -9.09 -18.67 -4.83
N ALA A 220 -9.72 -19.79 -5.20
CA ALA A 220 -10.47 -19.91 -6.43
C ALA A 220 -11.86 -20.49 -6.16
N LYS A 221 -12.89 -19.91 -6.80
CA LYS A 221 -14.25 -20.44 -6.82
C LYS A 221 -14.86 -20.24 -8.19
N GLY A 222 -15.15 -21.35 -8.88
CA GLY A 222 -15.50 -21.28 -10.30
C GLY A 222 -14.36 -20.63 -11.09
N ASN A 223 -14.64 -19.54 -11.80
CA ASN A 223 -13.61 -18.75 -12.48
C ASN A 223 -13.14 -17.52 -11.70
N GLN A 224 -13.62 -17.30 -10.48
CA GLN A 224 -13.18 -16.17 -9.66
C GLN A 224 -11.93 -16.56 -8.88
N TRP A 225 -10.90 -15.72 -8.94
CA TRP A 225 -9.63 -15.94 -8.26
C TRP A 225 -9.25 -14.68 -7.49
N TYR A 226 -8.84 -14.82 -6.24
CA TYR A 226 -8.40 -13.70 -5.41
C TYR A 226 -7.07 -14.03 -4.74
N GLY A 227 -6.11 -13.10 -4.81
CA GLY A 227 -4.86 -13.13 -4.06
C GLY A 227 -4.96 -12.16 -2.88
N TYR A 228 -4.68 -12.65 -1.67
CA TYR A 228 -4.93 -11.93 -0.41
C TYR A 228 -4.03 -12.40 0.73
N ASP A 229 -4.26 -11.84 1.91
CA ASP A 229 -3.65 -12.27 3.17
C ASP A 229 -4.68 -12.88 4.12
N ASN A 230 -4.38 -14.07 4.63
CA ASN A 230 -5.20 -14.77 5.61
C ASN A 230 -4.53 -14.72 7.01
N PRO A 231 -5.19 -15.18 8.08
CA PRO A 231 -4.60 -15.14 9.42
C PRO A 231 -3.26 -15.87 9.56
N GLU A 232 -2.99 -16.92 8.77
CA GLU A 232 -1.69 -17.61 8.77
C GLU A 232 -0.61 -16.73 8.15
N THR A 233 -0.85 -16.15 6.97
CA THR A 233 0.16 -15.35 6.28
C THR A 233 0.45 -14.04 7.01
N VAL A 234 -0.58 -13.42 7.61
CA VAL A 234 -0.40 -12.23 8.47
C VAL A 234 0.50 -12.54 9.66
N ARG A 235 0.32 -13.69 10.35
CA ARG A 235 1.17 -14.09 11.48
C ARG A 235 2.64 -14.28 11.10
N ILE A 236 2.93 -14.64 9.85
CA ILE A 236 4.31 -14.80 9.37
C ILE A 236 4.93 -13.43 9.05
N LYS A 237 4.12 -12.44 8.67
CA LYS A 237 4.58 -11.10 8.27
C LYS A 237 4.85 -10.14 9.44
N VAL A 238 4.31 -10.42 10.63
CA VAL A 238 4.45 -9.60 11.85
C VAL A 238 5.47 -10.17 12.82
#